data_AF-A0A8S0T286-F1
#
_entry.id   AF-A0A8S0T286-F1
#
_cell.length_a   1.000
_cell.length_b   1.000
_cell.length_c   1.000
_cell.angle_alpha   90.00
_cell.angle_beta   90.00
_cell.angle_gamma   90.00
#
_symmetry.space_group_name_H-M   'P 1'
#
loop_
_entity.id
_entity.type
_entity.pdbx_description
1 polymer ?
#
loop_
_entity_poly.entity_id
_entity_poly.type
_entity_poly.pdbx_seq_one_letter_code
_entity_poly.pdbx_strand_id
1 'polypeptide(L)'
;MLEEAIKYYKRAANCNDREAIALHQLAKLHCELGHTEEVAFYYKKDLDRMEAEEREGPNMVEALMFLAQICKPKKRFEEAEVYCTCLLDFTGPETAESLLRGIRYEKLDVEHFPPQNFKGLASLFEKF
;
A
#
# COMPACT_ATOMS: atom_id res chain seq x y z
N MET A 1 15.44 -8.62 18.76
CA MET A 1 16.55 -8.15 17.87
C MET A 1 16.04 -7.09 16.90
N LEU A 2 14.82 -7.25 16.36
CA LEU A 2 14.16 -6.25 15.51
C LEU A 2 13.83 -4.96 16.26
N GLU A 3 13.48 -5.03 17.53
CA GLU A 3 13.09 -3.88 18.36
C GLU A 3 14.25 -2.89 18.55
N GLU A 4 15.47 -3.41 18.72
CA GLU A 4 16.67 -2.57 18.81
C GLU A 4 16.99 -1.95 17.44
N ALA A 5 16.91 -2.71 16.35
CA ALA A 5 17.09 -2.17 15.00
C ALA A 5 16.08 -1.03 14.71
N ILE A 6 14.82 -1.19 15.11
CA ILE A 6 13.79 -0.14 15.00
C ILE A 6 14.20 1.10 15.79
N LYS A 7 14.74 0.98 17.02
CA LYS A 7 15.22 2.13 17.79
C LYS A 7 16.37 2.84 17.07
N TYR A 8 17.33 2.09 16.54
CA TYR A 8 18.47 2.65 15.79
C TYR A 8 18.02 3.39 14.53
N TYR A 9 17.18 2.79 13.69
CA TYR A 9 16.70 3.45 12.47
C TYR A 9 15.75 4.61 12.77
N LYS A 10 14.93 4.56 13.82
CA LYS A 10 14.15 5.72 14.28
C LYS A 10 15.05 6.90 14.63
N ARG A 11 16.16 6.64 15.34
CA ARG A 11 17.13 7.68 15.66
C ARG A 11 17.81 8.21 14.40
N ALA A 12 18.22 7.35 13.47
CA ALA A 12 18.81 7.76 12.20
C ALA A 12 17.85 8.65 11.39
N ALA A 13 16.59 8.23 11.23
CA ALA A 13 15.56 9.00 10.53
C ALA A 13 15.30 10.38 11.17
N ASN A 14 15.56 10.54 12.46
CA ASN A 14 15.45 11.82 13.18
C ASN A 14 16.75 12.64 13.20
N CYS A 15 17.88 12.08 12.77
CA CYS A 15 19.21 12.68 12.89
C CYS A 15 19.95 12.67 11.55
N ASN A 16 19.43 13.44 10.58
CA ASN A 16 20.05 13.68 9.27
C ASN A 16 20.61 12.40 8.61
N ASP A 17 19.72 11.43 8.38
CA ASP A 17 20.02 10.18 7.69
C ASP A 17 20.58 10.43 6.29
N ARG A 18 21.90 10.58 6.20
CA ARG A 18 22.63 10.99 5.00
C ARG A 18 22.47 9.99 3.86
N GLU A 19 22.38 8.71 4.17
CA GLU A 19 22.23 7.63 3.18
C GLU A 19 20.79 7.49 2.69
N ALA A 20 19.84 8.10 3.41
CA ALA A 20 18.42 8.07 3.09
C ALA A 20 17.81 6.66 3.00
N ILE A 21 18.26 5.78 3.89
CA ILE A 21 17.80 4.38 3.98
C ILE A 21 16.97 4.10 5.23
N ALA A 22 16.97 4.98 6.24
CA ALA A 22 16.41 4.66 7.54
C ALA A 22 14.89 4.48 7.51
N LEU A 23 14.17 5.30 6.74
CA LEU A 23 12.72 5.18 6.59
C LEU A 23 12.34 3.88 5.89
N HIS A 24 13.04 3.55 4.81
CA HIS A 24 12.86 2.29 4.11
C HIS A 24 13.10 1.08 5.02
N GLN A 25 14.19 1.08 5.78
CA GLN A 25 14.49 -0.02 6.71
C GLN A 25 13.47 -0.13 7.84
N LEU A 26 12.94 1.00 8.34
CA LEU A 26 11.84 0.97 9.32
C LEU A 26 10.60 0.29 8.75
N ALA A 27 10.24 0.60 7.50
CA ALA A 27 9.11 -0.05 6.84
C ALA A 27 9.31 -1.57 6.73
N LYS A 28 10.49 -2.03 6.29
CA LYS A 28 10.80 -3.47 6.21
C LYS A 28 10.73 -4.17 7.57
N LEU A 29 11.31 -3.56 8.62
CA LEU A 29 11.25 -4.10 9.97
C LEU A 29 9.82 -4.18 10.51
N HIS A 30 8.97 -3.19 10.23
CA HIS A 30 7.56 -3.24 10.60
C HIS A 30 6.78 -4.26 9.76
N CYS A 31 7.20 -4.55 8.52
CA CYS A 31 6.61 -5.59 7.69
C CYS A 31 6.88 -6.98 8.28
N GLU A 32 8.09 -7.24 8.77
CA GLU A 32 8.43 -8.49 9.48
C GLU A 32 7.59 -8.69 10.75
N LEU A 33 7.15 -7.59 11.38
CA LEU A 33 6.27 -7.62 12.55
C LEU A 33 4.77 -7.66 12.22
N GLY A 34 4.39 -7.59 10.94
CA GLY A 34 2.98 -7.53 10.52
C GLY A 34 2.26 -6.22 10.85
N HIS A 35 3.01 -5.16 11.13
CA HIS A 35 2.50 -3.84 11.53
C HIS A 35 2.13 -2.98 10.30
N THR A 36 1.09 -3.40 9.56
CA THR A 36 0.76 -2.84 8.23
C THR A 36 0.55 -1.33 8.20
N GLU A 37 -0.02 -0.73 9.26
CA GLU A 37 -0.21 0.73 9.32
C GLU A 37 1.11 1.48 9.45
N GLU A 38 2.03 0.99 10.28
CA GLU A 38 3.37 1.54 10.44
C GLU A 38 4.19 1.38 9.15
N VAL A 39 4.07 0.24 8.46
CA VAL A 39 4.72 0.07 7.15
C VAL A 39 4.24 1.13 6.17
N ALA A 40 2.92 1.32 6.07
CA ALA A 40 2.32 2.33 5.20
C ALA A 40 2.81 3.75 5.56
N PHE A 41 2.88 4.06 6.85
CA PHE A 41 3.38 5.34 7.34
C PHE A 41 4.84 5.59 6.92
N TYR A 42 5.73 4.62 7.15
CA TYR A 42 7.14 4.80 6.83
C TYR A 42 7.40 4.84 5.32
N TYR A 43 6.73 4.02 4.52
CA TYR A 43 6.90 4.09 3.06
C TYR A 43 6.37 5.38 2.45
N LYS A 44 5.23 5.92 2.94
CA LYS A 44 4.76 7.24 2.48
C LYS A 44 5.78 8.33 2.81
N LYS A 45 6.27 8.34 4.06
CA LYS A 45 7.29 9.31 4.48
C LYS A 45 8.59 9.17 3.69
N ASP A 46 8.97 7.97 3.29
CA ASP A 46 10.15 7.71 2.46
C ASP A 46 9.96 8.24 1.03
N LEU A 47 8.77 8.02 0.43
CA LEU A 47 8.41 8.56 -0.88
C LEU A 47 8.37 10.09 -0.88
N ASP A 48 7.73 10.71 0.12
CA ASP A 48 7.68 12.19 0.25
C ASP A 48 9.09 12.79 0.33
N ARG A 49 10.01 12.08 1.01
CA ARG A 49 11.41 12.49 1.10
C ARG A 49 12.16 12.29 -0.21
N MET A 50 11.96 11.17 -0.90
CA MET A 50 12.55 10.90 -2.21
C MET A 50 12.12 11.94 -3.24
N GLU A 51 10.84 12.30 -3.26
CA GLU A 51 10.30 13.36 -4.11
C GLU A 51 10.95 14.71 -3.81
N ALA A 52 11.01 15.11 -2.54
CA ALA A 52 11.63 16.38 -2.13
C ALA A 52 13.14 16.45 -2.43
N GLU A 53 13.82 15.29 -2.49
CA GLU A 53 15.24 15.17 -2.79
C GLU A 53 15.52 14.82 -4.27
N GLU A 54 14.48 14.74 -5.11
CA GLU A 54 14.54 14.31 -6.52
C GLU A 54 15.32 12.99 -6.71
N ARG A 55 15.14 12.04 -5.79
CA ARG A 55 15.81 10.75 -5.80
C ARG A 55 14.90 9.64 -6.31
N GLU A 56 15.43 8.85 -7.22
CA GLU A 56 14.78 7.66 -7.76
C GLU A 56 15.62 6.41 -7.47
N GLY A 57 14.98 5.23 -7.40
CA GLY A 57 15.71 3.98 -7.21
C GLY A 57 14.84 2.79 -6.81
N PRO A 58 15.46 1.62 -6.58
CA PRO A 58 14.74 0.38 -6.29
C PRO A 58 13.88 0.46 -5.01
N ASN A 59 14.29 1.25 -4.02
CA ASN A 59 13.52 1.47 -2.79
C ASN A 59 12.18 2.18 -3.07
N MET A 60 12.15 3.08 -4.06
CA MET A 60 10.93 3.77 -4.49
C MET A 60 9.93 2.78 -5.09
N VAL A 61 10.42 1.88 -5.95
CA VAL A 61 9.62 0.81 -6.55
C VAL A 61 9.03 -0.10 -5.47
N GLU A 62 9.84 -0.55 -4.51
CA GLU A 62 9.38 -1.40 -3.41
C GLU A 62 8.30 -0.70 -2.56
N ALA A 63 8.50 0.58 -2.24
CA ALA A 63 7.55 1.38 -1.47
C ALA A 63 6.21 1.57 -2.22
N LEU A 64 6.26 1.98 -3.50
CA LEU A 64 5.06 2.16 -4.33
C LEU A 64 4.29 0.84 -4.49
N MET A 65 4.99 -0.27 -4.72
CA MET A 65 4.37 -1.58 -4.87
C MET A 65 3.66 -2.02 -3.59
N PHE A 66 4.30 -1.85 -2.44
CA PHE A 66 3.67 -2.16 -1.15
C PHE A 66 2.42 -1.31 -0.91
N LEU A 67 2.51 0.01 -1.14
CA LEU A 67 1.40 0.94 -0.91
C LEU A 67 0.21 0.62 -1.82
N ALA A 68 0.44 0.33 -3.10
CA ALA A 68 -0.62 -0.11 -4.00
C ALA A 68 -1.30 -1.41 -3.54
N GLN A 69 -0.55 -2.36 -2.99
CA GLN A 69 -1.09 -3.64 -2.50
C GLN A 69 -1.95 -3.47 -1.24
N ILE A 70 -1.56 -2.61 -0.29
CA ILE A 70 -2.36 -2.41 0.93
C ILE A 70 -3.64 -1.60 0.70
N CYS A 71 -3.72 -0.84 -0.40
CA CYS A 71 -4.92 -0.07 -0.74
C CYS A 71 -6.08 -0.97 -1.18
N LYS A 72 -5.80 -2.15 -1.77
CA LYS A 72 -6.79 -3.14 -2.21
C LYS A 72 -7.74 -3.61 -1.10
N PRO A 73 -7.27 -4.24 0.00
CA PRO A 73 -8.16 -4.69 1.07
C PRO A 73 -8.90 -3.53 1.76
N LYS A 74 -8.34 -2.32 1.71
CA LYS A 74 -8.95 -1.09 2.25
C LYS A 74 -9.96 -0.44 1.29
N LYS A 75 -10.17 -0.99 0.09
CA LYS A 75 -11.01 -0.41 -0.99
C LYS A 75 -10.64 1.01 -1.38
N ARG A 76 -9.37 1.39 -1.21
CA ARG A 76 -8.83 2.73 -1.55
C ARG A 76 -8.30 2.71 -2.98
N PHE A 77 -9.17 2.41 -3.93
CA PHE A 77 -8.77 2.10 -5.30
C PHE A 77 -8.15 3.31 -6.01
N GLU A 78 -8.64 4.53 -5.76
CA GLU A 78 -8.10 5.75 -6.35
C GLU A 78 -6.63 5.97 -5.93
N GLU A 79 -6.33 5.75 -4.65
CA GLU A 79 -4.96 5.87 -4.13
C GLU A 79 -4.06 4.77 -4.71
N ALA A 80 -4.59 3.56 -4.87
CA ALA A 80 -3.88 2.45 -5.50
C ALA A 80 -3.53 2.75 -6.97
N GLU A 81 -4.44 3.37 -7.72
CA GLU A 81 -4.20 3.78 -9.11
C GLU A 81 -3.12 4.84 -9.23
N VAL A 82 -3.03 5.80 -8.29
CA VAL A 82 -1.95 6.78 -8.24
C VAL A 82 -0.59 6.08 -8.10
N TYR A 83 -0.44 5.21 -7.10
CA TYR A 83 0.82 4.49 -6.89
C TYR A 83 1.22 3.61 -8.07
N CYS A 84 0.26 2.94 -8.69
CA CYS A 84 0.50 2.15 -9.88
C CYS A 84 0.88 2.99 -11.11
N THR A 85 0.29 4.18 -11.27
CA THR A 85 0.67 5.10 -12.34
C THR A 85 2.12 5.54 -12.15
N CYS A 86 2.51 5.91 -10.93
CA CYS A 86 3.91 6.19 -10.63
C CYS A 86 4.81 4.98 -10.90
N LEU A 87 4.38 3.75 -10.56
CA LEU A 87 5.16 2.54 -10.85
C LEU A 87 5.42 2.30 -12.33
N LEU A 88 4.52 2.72 -13.23
CA LEU A 88 4.73 2.58 -14.68
C LEU A 88 5.93 3.39 -15.17
N ASP A 89 6.27 4.48 -14.48
CA ASP A 89 7.41 5.32 -14.82
C ASP A 89 8.74 4.69 -14.40
N PHE A 90 8.74 3.79 -13.39
CA PHE A 90 9.95 3.20 -12.79
C PHE A 90 10.13 1.70 -13.04
N THR A 91 9.05 0.99 -13.34
CA THR A 91 9.06 -0.46 -13.59
C THR A 91 8.58 -0.71 -15.00
N GLY A 92 9.11 -1.76 -15.64
CA GLY A 92 8.59 -2.20 -16.92
C GLY A 92 7.08 -2.46 -16.84
N PRO A 93 6.35 -2.31 -17.96
CA PRO A 93 4.89 -2.28 -17.98
C PRO A 93 4.24 -3.51 -17.33
N GLU A 94 4.86 -4.68 -17.42
CA GLU A 94 4.25 -5.96 -17.02
C GLU A 94 3.84 -6.03 -15.54
N THR A 95 4.65 -5.50 -14.62
CA THR A 95 4.39 -5.57 -13.17
C THR A 95 3.31 -4.59 -12.73
N ALA A 96 3.41 -3.33 -13.17
CA ALA A 96 2.47 -2.29 -12.80
C ALA A 96 1.10 -2.47 -13.49
N GLU A 97 1.07 -2.89 -14.76
CA GLU A 97 -0.18 -3.16 -15.48
C GLU A 97 -0.96 -4.31 -14.86
N SER A 98 -0.28 -5.38 -14.46
CA SER A 98 -0.92 -6.52 -13.78
C SER A 98 -1.58 -6.10 -12.47
N LEU A 99 -0.92 -5.22 -11.69
CA LEU A 99 -1.45 -4.69 -10.44
C LEU A 99 -2.65 -3.76 -10.69
N LEU A 100 -2.56 -2.85 -11.66
CA LEU A 100 -3.65 -1.97 -12.10
C LEU A 100 -4.88 -2.75 -12.55
N ARG A 101 -4.70 -3.79 -13.37
CA ARG A 101 -5.80 -4.63 -13.84
C ARG A 101 -6.52 -5.29 -12.67
N GLY A 102 -5.77 -5.77 -11.67
CA GLY A 102 -6.35 -6.33 -10.46
C GLY A 102 -7.15 -5.32 -9.65
N ILE A 103 -6.64 -4.10 -9.47
CA ILE A 103 -7.33 -3.00 -8.76
C ILE A 103 -8.64 -2.65 -9.46
N ARG A 104 -8.62 -2.51 -10.80
CA ARG A 104 -9.81 -2.15 -11.60
C ARG A 104 -10.89 -3.23 -11.55
N TYR A 105 -10.50 -4.50 -11.57
CA TYR A 105 -11.45 -5.61 -11.45
C TYR A 105 -12.17 -5.57 -10.10
N GLU A 106 -11.43 -5.44 -9.00
CA GLU A 106 -12.00 -5.33 -7.65
C GLU A 106 -12.90 -4.10 -7.48
N LYS A 107 -12.55 -2.97 -8.12
CA LYS A 107 -13.38 -1.76 -8.12
C LYS A 107 -14.74 -2.00 -8.79
N LEU A 108 -14.74 -2.67 -9.96
CA LEU A 108 -15.97 -3.00 -10.68
C LEU A 108 -16.87 -3.94 -9.88
N ASP A 109 -16.31 -4.93 -9.17
CA ASP A 109 -17.09 -5.84 -8.32
C ASP A 109 -17.79 -5.10 -7.16
N VAL A 110 -17.14 -4.08 -6.58
CA VAL A 110 -17.74 -3.24 -5.54
C VAL A 110 -18.88 -2.38 -6.10
N GLU A 111 -18.72 -1.84 -7.31
CA GLU A 111 -19.74 -1.03 -7.97
C GLU A 111 -20.95 -1.86 -8.46
N HIS A 112 -20.74 -3.14 -8.80
CA HIS A 112 -21.78 -4.04 -9.32
C HIS A 112 -22.54 -4.83 -8.24
N PHE A 113 -22.36 -4.53 -6.95
CA PHE A 113 -23.18 -5.09 -5.87
C PHE A 113 -24.30 -4.10 -5.50
N PRO A 114 -25.45 -4.08 -6.20
CA PRO A 114 -26.60 -3.32 -5.73
C PRO A 114 -27.01 -3.86 -4.34
N PRO A 115 -27.55 -3.02 -3.45
CA PRO A 115 -28.03 -3.50 -2.16
C PRO A 115 -29.06 -4.60 -2.41
N GLN A 116 -28.70 -5.84 -2.07
CA GLN A 116 -29.65 -6.94 -2.06
C GLN A 116 -30.69 -6.58 -1.00
N ASN A 117 -31.82 -6.07 -1.47
CA ASN A 117 -32.95 -5.71 -0.65
C ASN A 117 -33.55 -7.04 -0.15
N PHE A 118 -33.06 -7.54 0.99
CA PHE A 118 -33.55 -8.74 1.68
C PHE A 118 -34.95 -8.51 2.29
N LYS A 119 -35.89 -7.98 1.52
CA LYS A 119 -37.31 -7.88 1.90
C LYS A 119 -38.14 -9.08 1.48
N GLY A 120 -37.54 -10.10 0.86
CA GLY A 120 -38.26 -11.23 0.26
C GLY A 120 -38.20 -12.57 0.99
N LEU A 121 -37.31 -12.77 1.99
CA LEU A 121 -37.10 -14.11 2.56
C LEU A 121 -37.86 -14.37 3.88
N ALA A 122 -38.52 -13.37 4.46
CA ALA A 122 -39.35 -13.57 5.64
C ALA A 122 -40.72 -14.22 5.32
N SER A 123 -41.17 -14.23 4.05
CA SER A 123 -42.47 -14.82 3.69
C SER A 123 -42.40 -16.29 3.24
N LEU A 124 -41.20 -16.87 3.11
CA LEU A 124 -41.04 -18.26 2.67
C LEU A 124 -40.93 -19.27 3.83
N PHE A 125 -40.74 -18.80 5.07
CA PHE A 125 -40.58 -19.68 6.25
C PHE A 125 -41.85 -19.89 7.08
N GLU A 126 -43.00 -19.29 6.71
CA GLU A 126 -44.29 -19.54 7.40
C GLU A 126 -45.20 -20.53 6.64
N LYS A 127 -44.70 -21.26 5.63
CA LYS A 127 -45.51 -22.23 4.87
C LYS A 127 -44.99 -23.66 4.83
N PHE A 128 -44.05 -24.04 5.70
CA PHE A 128 -43.68 -25.43 5.92
C PHE A 128 -43.61 -25.75 7.41
#